data_AF-A0A432GNL7-F1
#
_entry.id   AF-A0A432GNL7-F1
#
_cell.length_a   1.000
_cell.length_b   1.000
_cell.length_c   1.000
_cell.angle_alpha   90.00
_cell.angle_beta   90.00
_cell.angle_gamma   90.00
#
_symmetry.space_group_name_H-M   'P 1'
#
loop_
_entity.id
_entity.type
_entity.pdbx_description
1 polymer ?
#
loop_
_entity_poly.entity_id
_entity_poly.type
_entity_poly.pdbx_seq_one_letter_code
_entity_poly.pdbx_strand_id
1 'polypeptide(L)' 'MMDNIDIWWHELITEQSIKCAPEIMDAEDPLFILYTSGSTGKPKGVLHTTGGYMVYASYTHDIVFDYKKNDIY' A
#
# COMPACT_ATOMS: atom_id res chain seq x y z
N MET A 1 -11.26 26.12 9.73
CA MET A 1 -10.19 25.19 9.34
C MET A 1 -8.91 25.98 9.28
N MET A 2 -7.75 25.39 9.55
CA MET A 2 -6.49 26.09 9.22
C MET A 2 -6.35 25.92 7.72
N ASP A 3 -6.73 26.97 6.97
CA ASP A 3 -6.99 26.95 5.52
C ASP A 3 -5.79 26.51 4.64
N ASN A 4 -4.65 26.14 5.24
CA ASN A 4 -3.43 25.71 4.55
C ASN A 4 -2.98 24.28 4.94
N ILE A 5 -3.77 23.55 5.73
CA ILE A 5 -3.51 22.14 6.11
C ILE A 5 -4.50 21.21 5.40
N ASP A 6 -5.77 21.62 5.34
CA ASP A 6 -6.83 20.83 4.75
C ASP A 6 -7.00 21.20 3.26
N ILE A 7 -6.78 20.24 2.37
CA ILE A 7 -6.88 20.42 0.91
C ILE A 7 -7.88 19.41 0.34
N TRP A 8 -8.77 19.86 -0.53
CA TRP A 8 -9.71 18.97 -1.21
C TRP A 8 -8.99 18.14 -2.27
N TRP A 9 -9.01 16.81 -2.10
CA TRP A 9 -8.38 15.87 -3.05
C TRP A 9 -8.84 16.09 -4.49
N HIS A 10 -10.15 16.21 -4.70
CA HIS A 10 -10.73 16.34 -6.04
C HIS A 10 -10.34 17.64 -6.75
N GLU A 11 -9.96 18.68 -6.02
CA GLU A 11 -9.40 19.91 -6.57
C GLU A 11 -7.91 19.71 -6.87
N LEU A 12 -7.16 19.16 -5.91
CA LEU A 12 -5.71 18.95 -6.00
C LEU A 12 -5.30 18.11 -7.21
N ILE A 13 -6.03 17.03 -7.51
CA ILE A 13 -5.67 16.12 -8.61
C ILE A 13 -5.92 16.69 -10.00
N THR A 14 -6.72 17.75 -10.14
CA THR A 14 -7.08 18.30 -11.47
C THR A 14 -5.88 18.88 -12.21
N GLU A 15 -4.90 19.39 -11.46
CA GLU A 15 -3.69 20.02 -11.99
C GLU A 15 -2.53 19.03 -12.14
N GLN A 16 -2.71 17.77 -11.72
CA GLN A 16 -1.64 16.76 -11.75
C GLN A 16 -1.60 16.02 -13.09
N SER A 17 -0.39 15.57 -13.46
CA SER A 17 -0.19 14.72 -14.63
C SER A 17 -0.84 13.34 -14.43
N ILE A 18 -1.49 12.82 -15.46
CA ILE A 18 -1.97 11.42 -15.50
C ILE A 18 -0.83 10.39 -15.63
N LYS A 19 0.41 10.86 -15.80
CA LYS A 19 1.62 10.04 -15.87
C LYS A 19 2.56 10.41 -14.73
N CYS A 20 2.96 9.41 -13.96
CA CYS A 20 3.98 9.50 -12.93
C CYS A 20 4.93 8.32 -13.13
N ALA A 21 6.24 8.56 -13.22
CA ALA A 21 7.22 7.48 -13.30
C ALA A 21 7.33 6.82 -11.91
N PRO A 22 7.40 5.48 -11.82
CA PRO A 22 7.60 4.82 -10.55
C PRO A 22 9.01 5.10 -10.01
N GLU A 23 9.11 5.31 -8.70
CA GLU A 23 10.40 5.34 -8.02
C GLU A 23 11.00 3.92 -7.96
N ILE A 24 12.32 3.83 -8.10
CA ILE A 24 13.03 2.55 -8.01
C ILE A 24 13.31 2.27 -6.53
N MET A 25 12.74 1.19 -6.01
CA MET A 25 12.86 0.79 -4.60
C MET A 25 13.75 -0.45 -4.46
N ASP A 26 14.50 -0.55 -3.37
CA ASP A 26 15.13 -1.80 -2.95
C ASP A 26 14.08 -2.80 -2.44
N ALA A 27 14.41 -4.09 -2.47
CA ALA A 27 13.51 -5.13 -1.95
C ALA A 27 13.19 -4.95 -0.46
N GLU A 28 14.14 -4.41 0.31
CA GLU A 28 13.99 -4.18 1.75
C GLU A 28 13.52 -2.78 2.11
N ASP A 29 13.23 -1.92 1.12
CA ASP A 29 12.62 -0.62 1.41
C ASP A 29 11.19 -0.80 1.99
N PRO A 30 10.80 0.01 2.99
CA PRO A 30 9.47 -0.07 3.59
C PRO A 30 8.35 0.19 2.56
N LEU A 31 7.38 -0.72 2.50
CA LEU A 31 6.19 -0.59 1.65
C LEU A 31 5.03 0.09 2.38
N PHE A 32 4.70 -0.41 3.58
CA PHE A 32 3.66 0.18 4.42
C PHE A 32 3.87 -0.13 5.90
N ILE A 33 3.16 0.63 6.74
CA ILE A 33 2.99 0.37 8.17
C ILE A 33 1.50 0.10 8.43
N LEU A 34 1.19 -1.05 9.00
CA LEU A 34 -0.15 -1.41 9.44
C LEU A 34 -0.20 -1.43 10.97
N TYR A 35 -0.95 -0.49 11.54
CA TYR A 35 -1.18 -0.46 12.98
C TYR A 35 -2.20 -1.53 13.40
N THR A 36 -1.80 -2.38 14.34
CA THR A 36 -2.65 -3.46 14.88
C THR A 36 -2.84 -3.30 16.38
N SER A 37 -3.96 -3.77 16.91
CA SER A 37 -4.20 -3.80 18.36
C SER A 37 -3.23 -4.79 19.02
N GLY A 38 -2.36 -4.28 19.90
CA GLY A 38 -1.45 -5.09 20.69
C GLY A 38 -2.10 -5.58 21.99
N SER A 39 -1.65 -6.72 22.51
CA SER A 39 -2.09 -7.25 23.82
C SER A 39 -1.75 -6.34 25.01
N THR A 40 -0.82 -5.39 24.82
CA THR A 40 -0.36 -4.45 25.86
C THR A 40 -1.07 -3.10 25.81
N GLY A 41 -2.12 -2.94 25.01
CA GLY A 41 -2.94 -1.73 24.92
C GLY A 41 -2.38 -0.60 24.05
N LYS A 42 -1.10 -0.67 23.64
CA LYS A 42 -0.51 0.25 22.64
C LYS A 42 -0.56 -0.40 21.24
N PRO A 43 -1.08 0.31 20.21
CA PRO A 43 -1.03 -0.19 18.84
C PRO A 43 0.42 -0.45 18.38
N LYS A 44 0.62 -1.56 17.66
CA LYS A 44 1.93 -1.91 17.08
C LYS A 44 1.92 -1.55 15.59
N GLY A 45 2.88 -0.74 15.15
CA GLY A 45 3.11 -0.46 13.74
C GLY A 45 3.89 -1.60 13.09
N VAL A 46 3.18 -2.52 12.44
CA VAL A 46 3.81 -3.63 11.70
C VAL A 46 4.31 -3.10 10.38
N LEU A 47 5.62 -3.21 10.13
CA LEU A 47 6.25 -2.80 8.88
C LEU A 47 6.39 -3.99 7.95
N HIS A 48 6.03 -3.80 6.70
CA HIS A 48 6.32 -4.75 5.61
C HIS A 48 7.24 -4.10 4.59
N THR A 49 8.24 -4.85 4.12
CA THR A 49 9.15 -4.42 3.05
C THR A 49 8.58 -4.78 1.67
N THR A 50 9.09 -4.11 0.65
CA THR A 50 8.51 -4.10 -0.71
C THR A 50 8.59 -5.47 -1.40
N GLY A 51 9.79 -6.02 -1.57
CA GLY A 51 10.00 -7.23 -2.39
C GLY A 51 9.33 -8.46 -1.79
N GLY A 52 9.62 -8.76 -0.52
CA GLY A 52 9.09 -9.93 0.16
C GLY A 52 7.56 -9.95 0.24
N TYR A 53 6.95 -8.80 0.59
CA TYR A 53 5.49 -8.70 0.68
C TYR A 53 4.80 -8.93 -0.68
N MET A 54 5.27 -8.25 -1.74
CA MET A 54 4.66 -8.38 -3.07
C MET A 54 4.78 -9.80 -3.62
N VAL A 55 5.94 -10.45 -3.47
CA VAL A 55 6.13 -11.84 -3.90
C VAL A 55 5.20 -12.78 -3.13
N TYR A 56 5.15 -12.67 -1.81
CA TYR A 56 4.31 -13.54 -0.99
C TYR A 56 2.83 -13.36 -1.29
N ALA A 57 2.36 -12.11 -1.41
CA ALA A 57 0.97 -11.80 -1.74
C ALA A 57 0.58 -12.35 -3.11
N SER A 58 1.40 -12.11 -4.15
CA SER A 58 1.13 -12.63 -5.50
C SER A 58 1.15 -14.15 -5.56
N TYR A 59 2.14 -14.78 -4.94
CA TYR A 59 2.29 -16.23 -4.96
C TYR A 59 1.15 -16.93 -4.22
N THR A 60 0.83 -16.47 -3.02
CA THR A 60 -0.28 -17.07 -2.24
C THR A 60 -1.62 -16.80 -2.88
N HIS A 61 -1.82 -15.63 -3.50
CA HIS A 61 -3.04 -15.38 -4.24
C HIS A 61 -3.24 -16.39 -5.37
N ASP A 62 -2.19 -16.65 -6.16
CA ASP A 62 -2.21 -17.63 -7.26
C ASP A 62 -2.51 -19.05 -6.75
N ILE A 63 -1.78 -19.54 -5.76
CA ILE A 63 -1.85 -20.97 -5.37
C ILE A 63 -2.94 -21.30 -4.35
N VAL A 64 -3.35 -20.35 -3.50
CA VAL A 64 -4.34 -20.60 -2.44
C VAL A 64 -5.75 -20.37 -2.96
N PHE A 65 -5.96 -19.31 -3.74
CA PHE A 65 -7.25 -19.02 -4.36
C PHE A 65 -7.41 -19.64 -5.74
N ASP A 66 -6.36 -20.31 -6.24
CA ASP A 66 -6.31 -20.94 -7.56
C ASP A 66 -6.67 -19.95 -8.68
N TYR A 67 -6.24 -18.68 -8.54
CA TYR A 67 -6.66 -17.59 -9.43
C TYR A 67 -6.40 -17.94 -10.89
N LYS A 68 -7.42 -17.77 -11.74
CA LYS A 68 -7.32 -17.89 -13.18
C LYS A 68 -7.49 -16.54 -13.84
N LYS A 69 -6.93 -16.43 -15.05
CA LYS A 69 -7.09 -15.23 -15.87
C LYS A 69 -8.57 -14.91 -16.06
N ASN A 70 -8.95 -13.68 -15.70
CA ASN A 70 -10.32 -13.14 -15.71
C ASN A 70 -11.21 -13.57 -14.54
N ASP A 71 -10.67 -14.25 -13.52
CA ASP A 71 -11.40 -14.41 -12.27
C ASP A 71 -11.56 -13.05 -11.59
N ILE A 72 -12.65 -12.91 -10.83
CA ILE A 72 -12.94 -11.75 -9.99
C ILE A 72 -12.71 -12.20 -8.55
N TYR A 73 -11.68 -11.66 -7.93
CA TYR A 73 -11.35 -11.82 -6.52
C TYR A 73 -11.59 -10.52 -5.77
#